data_AF-A0A6J7BKX6-F1
#
_entry.id   AF-A0A6J7BKX6-F1
#
_cell.length_a   1.000
_cell.length_b   1.000
_cell.length_c   1.000
_cell.angle_alpha   90.00
_cell.angle_beta   90.00
_cell.angle_gamma   90.00
#
_symmetry.space_group_name_H-M   'P 1'
#
loop_
_entity.id
_entity.type
_entity.pdbx_description
1 polymer ?
#
loop_
_entity_poly.entity_id
_entity_poly.type
_entity_poly.pdbx_seq_one_letter_code
_entity_poly.pdbx_strand_id
1 'polypeptide(L)'
;MAPMYLGLLLSLAVLLVRFIHDFIDLASVIWSESSQNIALGVLGLLDTTLLGNLIVLMIFAGYENFVSKINVAKHSEDRPAWMGKVDYSGLKMKLIGSLVAISVIELLKDFVEASHDLNPQVIKYRIAIHLTFVVSGLIFAIMDYVADKRLVMDKAAHIPEH
;
A
#
# COMPACT_ATOMS: atom_id res chain seq x y z
N MET A 1 20.29 -2.29 6.99
CA MET A 1 19.23 -1.46 6.38
C MET A 1 19.71 -0.70 5.14
N ALA A 2 20.90 -0.11 5.12
CA ALA A 2 21.42 0.59 3.92
C ALA A 2 21.39 -0.25 2.62
N PRO A 3 21.76 -1.56 2.62
CA PRO A 3 21.62 -2.40 1.41
C PRO A 3 20.17 -2.59 0.94
N MET A 4 19.20 -2.62 1.87
CA MET A 4 17.79 -2.77 1.52
C MET A 4 17.20 -1.52 0.86
N TYR A 5 17.55 -0.31 1.33
CA TYR A 5 17.11 0.93 0.68
C TYR A 5 17.70 1.09 -0.72
N LEU A 6 18.96 0.69 -0.91
CA LEU A 6 19.57 0.58 -2.23
C LEU A 6 18.78 -0.37 -3.13
N GLY A 7 18.38 -1.53 -2.62
CA GLY A 7 17.52 -2.47 -3.34
C GLY A 7 16.15 -1.86 -3.72
N LEU A 8 15.51 -1.13 -2.81
CA LEU A 8 14.23 -0.45 -3.09
C LEU A 8 14.37 0.67 -4.13
N LEU A 9 15.45 1.45 -4.09
CA LEU A 9 15.75 2.47 -5.10
C LEU A 9 15.99 1.85 -6.49
N LEU A 10 16.76 0.76 -6.55
CA LEU A 10 16.98 0.02 -7.79
C LEU A 10 15.67 -0.58 -8.32
N SER A 11 14.82 -1.10 -7.43
CA SER A 11 13.50 -1.62 -7.80
C SER A 11 12.61 -0.52 -8.39
N LEU A 12 12.64 0.69 -7.82
CA LEU A 12 11.93 1.85 -8.34
C LEU A 12 12.42 2.23 -9.74
N ALA A 13 13.73 2.18 -9.98
CA ALA A 13 14.29 2.43 -11.31
C ALA A 13 13.86 1.37 -12.34
N VAL A 14 13.84 0.08 -11.94
CA VAL A 14 13.32 -1.01 -12.79
C VAL A 14 11.85 -0.80 -13.13
N LEU A 15 11.02 -0.44 -12.15
CA LEU A 15 9.59 -0.15 -12.39
C LEU A 15 9.40 1.06 -13.29
N LEU A 16 10.24 2.10 -13.16
CA LEU A 16 10.18 3.26 -14.04
C LEU A 16 10.45 2.88 -15.49
N VAL A 17 11.47 2.07 -15.75
CA VAL A 17 11.78 1.56 -17.09
C VAL A 17 10.61 0.73 -17.63
N ARG A 18 10.05 -0.16 -16.80
CA ARG A 18 8.89 -0.96 -17.18
C ARG A 18 7.67 -0.10 -17.52
N PHE A 19 7.38 0.91 -16.70
CA PHE A 19 6.28 1.85 -16.93
C PHE A 19 6.44 2.59 -18.26
N ILE A 20 7.65 3.09 -18.56
CA ILE A 20 7.91 3.78 -19.82
C ILE A 20 7.71 2.84 -21.02
N HIS A 21 8.19 1.59 -20.91
CA HIS A 21 8.00 0.59 -21.95
C HIS A 21 6.52 0.32 -22.21
N ASP A 22 5.77 -0.03 -21.16
CA ASP A 22 4.33 -0.33 -21.26
C ASP A 22 3.52 0.89 -21.74
N PHE A 23 3.97 2.11 -21.41
CA PHE A 23 3.35 3.35 -21.87
C PHE A 23 3.58 3.58 -23.37
N ILE A 24 4.80 3.36 -23.87
CA ILE A 24 5.12 3.49 -25.29
C ILE A 24 4.32 2.46 -26.09
N ASP A 25 4.26 1.21 -25.61
CA ASP A 25 3.46 0.15 -26.24
C ASP A 25 1.99 0.57 -26.35
N LEU A 26 1.39 1.02 -25.24
CA LEU A 26 0.00 1.47 -25.22
C LEU A 26 -0.25 2.67 -26.14
N ALA A 27 0.66 3.65 -26.14
CA ALA A 27 0.54 4.84 -26.99
C ALA A 27 0.59 4.47 -28.48
N SER A 28 1.36 3.44 -28.85
CA SER A 28 1.49 3.00 -30.25
C SER A 28 0.21 2.36 -30.80
N VAL A 29 -0.61 1.76 -29.93
CA VAL A 29 -1.80 0.99 -30.33
C VAL A 29 -3.13 1.72 -30.13
N ILE A 30 -3.10 2.94 -29.57
CA ILE A 30 -4.32 3.68 -29.15
C ILE A 30 -5.31 3.96 -30.28
N TRP A 31 -4.84 4.02 -31.53
CA TRP A 31 -5.69 4.27 -32.72
C TRP A 31 -6.11 2.99 -33.45
N SER A 32 -5.51 1.85 -33.12
CA SER A 32 -5.69 0.58 -33.84
C SER A 32 -6.38 -0.50 -33.01
N GLU A 33 -6.39 -0.37 -31.70
CA GLU A 33 -6.93 -1.36 -30.77
C GLU A 33 -8.36 -1.06 -30.31
N SER A 34 -9.03 -2.08 -29.78
CA SER A 34 -10.35 -1.93 -29.18
C SER A 34 -10.30 -1.07 -27.91
N SER A 35 -11.40 -0.37 -27.59
CA SER A 35 -11.52 0.39 -26.33
C SER A 35 -11.28 -0.46 -25.08
N GLN A 36 -11.58 -1.77 -25.16
CA GLN A 36 -11.34 -2.74 -24.09
C GLN A 36 -9.86 -3.00 -23.88
N ASN A 37 -9.09 -3.21 -24.94
CA ASN A 37 -7.65 -3.42 -24.87
C ASN A 37 -6.91 -2.16 -24.40
N ILE A 38 -7.38 -0.99 -24.80
CA ILE A 38 -6.87 0.29 -24.29
C ILE A 38 -7.10 0.40 -22.79
N ALA A 39 -8.30 0.06 -22.30
CA ALA A 39 -8.61 0.08 -20.86
C ALA A 39 -7.72 -0.89 -20.05
N LEU A 40 -7.45 -2.08 -20.59
CA LEU A 40 -6.54 -3.06 -19.99
C LEU A 40 -5.10 -2.54 -19.90
N GLY A 41 -4.62 -1.89 -20.97
CA GLY A 41 -3.30 -1.26 -20.98
C GLY A 41 -3.17 -0.17 -19.92
N VAL A 42 -4.17 0.71 -19.80
CA VAL A 42 -4.22 1.73 -18.74
C VAL A 42 -4.22 1.08 -17.35
N LEU A 43 -4.97 -0.01 -17.17
CA LEU A 43 -5.03 -0.72 -15.89
C LEU A 43 -3.67 -1.33 -15.49
N GLY A 44 -2.89 -1.82 -16.46
CA GLY A 44 -1.51 -2.28 -16.23
C GLY A 44 -0.55 -1.15 -15.84
N LEU A 45 -0.69 0.03 -16.44
CA LEU A 45 0.09 1.22 -16.05
C LEU A 45 -0.26 1.70 -14.64
N LEU A 46 -1.55 1.66 -14.28
CA LEU A 46 -2.00 1.99 -12.93
C LEU A 46 -1.41 1.04 -11.90
N ASP A 47 -1.41 -0.27 -12.17
CA ASP A 47 -0.82 -1.27 -11.28
C ASP A 47 0.68 -1.01 -11.03
N THR A 48 1.46 -0.82 -12.11
CA THR A 48 2.89 -0.48 -12.01
C THR A 48 3.12 0.80 -11.19
N THR A 49 2.25 1.80 -11.35
CA THR A 49 2.31 3.06 -10.59
C THR A 49 1.99 2.85 -9.11
N LEU A 50 0.99 2.02 -8.79
CA LEU A 50 0.63 1.71 -7.41
C LEU A 50 1.74 0.96 -6.68
N LEU A 51 2.40 0.01 -7.36
CA LEU A 51 3.55 -0.69 -6.82
C LEU A 51 4.73 0.27 -6.55
N GLY A 52 4.98 1.20 -7.47
CA GLY A 52 5.98 2.26 -7.29
C GLY A 52 5.68 3.15 -6.08
N ASN A 53 4.43 3.58 -5.92
CA ASN A 53 3.99 4.37 -4.78
C ASN A 53 4.17 3.61 -3.45
N LEU A 54 3.87 2.30 -3.43
CA LEU A 54 4.10 1.45 -2.26
C LEU A 54 5.57 1.39 -1.87
N ILE A 55 6.48 1.24 -2.85
CA ILE A 55 7.93 1.25 -2.60
C ILE A 55 8.38 2.58 -2.00
N VAL A 56 7.90 3.71 -2.55
CA VAL A 56 8.21 5.05 -2.03
C VAL A 56 7.74 5.21 -0.58
N LEU A 57 6.51 4.76 -0.27
CA LEU A 57 5.99 4.75 1.10
C LEU A 57 6.86 3.91 2.03
N MET A 58 7.33 2.74 1.59
CA MET A 58 8.23 1.89 2.38
C MET A 58 9.60 2.53 2.62
N ILE A 59 10.15 3.25 1.63
CA ILE A 59 11.40 3.99 1.79
C ILE A 59 11.23 5.07 2.87
N PHE A 60 10.18 5.88 2.80
CA PHE A 60 9.93 6.94 3.79
C PHE A 60 9.67 6.38 5.19
N ALA A 61 8.81 5.35 5.29
CA ALA A 61 8.53 4.67 6.55
C ALA A 61 9.80 4.06 7.16
N GLY A 62 10.65 3.48 6.32
CA GLY A 62 11.94 2.97 6.76
C GLY A 62 12.88 4.08 7.23
N TYR A 63 12.97 5.18 6.48
CA TYR A 63 13.78 6.33 6.87
C TYR A 63 13.35 6.89 8.23
N GLU A 64 12.04 7.06 8.45
CA GLU A 64 11.47 7.48 9.73
C GLU A 64 11.80 6.50 10.86
N ASN A 65 11.68 5.20 10.62
CA ASN A 65 11.92 4.20 11.65
C ASN A 65 13.39 4.04 12.04
N PHE A 66 14.33 4.20 11.10
CA PHE A 66 15.75 3.90 11.33
C PHE A 66 16.64 5.14 11.47
N VAL A 67 16.42 6.18 10.68
CA VAL A 67 17.30 7.37 10.69
C VAL A 67 16.76 8.45 11.62
N SER A 68 15.45 8.72 11.58
CA SER A 68 14.83 9.73 12.47
C SER A 68 14.95 9.32 13.95
N LYS A 69 14.69 8.05 14.30
CA LYS A 69 14.79 7.58 15.69
C LYS A 69 16.22 7.55 16.25
N ILE A 70 17.23 7.28 15.43
CA ILE A 70 18.63 7.26 15.87
C ILE A 70 19.20 8.68 16.03
N ASN A 71 18.79 9.64 15.19
CA ASN A 71 19.28 11.02 15.30
C ASN A 71 18.67 11.75 16.51
N VAL A 72 17.41 11.46 16.85
CA VAL A 72 16.77 11.92 18.09
C VAL A 72 17.39 11.27 19.34
N ALA A 73 17.86 10.02 19.25
CA ALA A 73 18.56 9.36 20.36
C ALA A 73 19.99 9.88 20.59
N LYS A 74 20.60 10.58 19.61
CA LYS A 74 21.94 11.18 19.76
C LYS A 74 21.93 12.57 20.41
N HIS A 75 20.78 13.25 20.47
CA HIS A 75 20.63 14.56 21.10
C HIS A 75 19.28 14.69 21.79
N SER A 76 19.20 14.29 23.07
CA SER A 76 18.45 14.96 24.16
C SER A 76 18.25 14.01 25.35
N GLU A 77 18.86 14.37 26.49
CA GLU A 77 18.23 14.22 27.80
C GLU A 77 16.83 14.88 27.76
N ASP A 78 15.86 14.30 28.47
CA ASP A 78 14.45 14.71 28.58
C ASP A 78 13.52 14.42 27.39
N ARG A 79 13.04 13.16 27.32
CA ARG A 79 11.85 12.81 26.54
C ARG A 79 10.57 12.92 27.39
N PRO A 80 9.57 13.74 27.03
CA PRO A 80 8.25 13.71 27.64
C PRO A 80 7.42 12.49 27.18
N ALA A 81 6.57 11.96 28.05
CA ALA A 81 5.87 10.67 27.90
C ALA A 81 4.92 10.54 26.68
N TRP A 82 4.59 11.62 25.97
CA TRP A 82 3.70 11.61 24.80
C TRP A 82 4.39 11.26 23.48
N MET A 83 5.72 11.21 23.45
CA MET A 83 6.53 11.02 22.24
C MET A 83 6.84 9.54 21.91
N GLY A 84 6.16 8.60 22.59
CA GLY A 84 6.39 7.15 22.50
C GLY A 84 5.48 6.36 21.54
N LYS A 85 4.49 7.00 20.90
CA LYS A 85 3.55 6.34 19.97
C LYS A 85 3.58 6.96 18.58
N VAL A 86 4.74 6.91 17.94
CA VAL A 86 4.85 7.29 16.52
C VAL A 86 4.10 6.24 15.69
N ASP A 87 2.95 6.66 15.14
CA ASP A 87 2.20 6.26 13.93
C ASP A 87 2.41 4.88 13.26
N TYR A 88 2.73 3.84 14.03
CA TYR A 88 2.83 2.48 13.50
C TYR A 88 1.50 1.92 13.02
N SER A 89 0.38 2.39 13.58
CA SER A 89 -0.98 2.02 13.18
C SER A 89 -1.34 2.66 11.83
N GLY A 90 -1.13 3.98 11.65
CA GLY A 90 -1.42 4.65 10.39
C GLY A 90 -0.59 4.12 9.22
N LEU A 91 0.68 3.76 9.46
CA LEU A 91 1.51 3.12 8.44
C LEU A 91 0.99 1.73 8.04
N LYS A 92 0.61 0.88 9.01
CA LYS A 92 0.04 -0.45 8.72
C LYS A 92 -1.25 -0.34 7.91
N MET A 93 -2.12 0.60 8.28
CA MET A 93 -3.38 0.82 7.59
C MET A 93 -3.18 1.30 6.14
N LYS A 94 -2.20 2.17 5.89
CA LYS A 94 -1.84 2.59 4.52
C LYS A 94 -1.36 1.41 3.68
N LEU A 95 -0.49 0.55 4.22
CA LEU A 95 0.04 -0.63 3.52
C LEU A 95 -1.08 -1.64 3.18
N ILE A 96 -1.93 -1.96 4.17
CA ILE A 96 -3.04 -2.89 3.96
C ILE A 96 -4.05 -2.33 2.94
N GLY A 97 -4.35 -1.04 3.03
CA GLY A 97 -5.22 -0.35 2.07
C GLY A 97 -4.68 -0.42 0.63
N SER A 98 -3.38 -0.18 0.44
CA SER A 98 -2.73 -0.33 -0.88
C SER A 98 -2.81 -1.76 -1.41
N LEU A 99 -2.60 -2.76 -0.56
CA LEU A 99 -2.67 -4.17 -0.96
C LEU A 99 -4.09 -4.59 -1.38
N VAL A 100 -5.12 -4.17 -0.64
CA VAL A 100 -6.53 -4.41 -1.01
C VAL A 100 -6.86 -3.73 -2.34
N ALA A 101 -6.42 -2.49 -2.54
CA ALA A 101 -6.66 -1.74 -3.79
C ALA A 101 -5.97 -2.38 -5.01
N ILE A 102 -4.73 -2.83 -4.89
CA ILE A 102 -4.02 -3.54 -5.98
C ILE A 102 -4.76 -4.83 -6.34
N SER A 103 -5.16 -5.62 -5.34
CA SER A 103 -5.83 -6.90 -5.59
C SER A 103 -7.20 -6.76 -6.31
N VAL A 104 -7.95 -5.67 -6.10
CA VAL A 104 -9.22 -5.45 -6.82
C VAL A 104 -8.98 -5.03 -8.27
N ILE A 105 -7.90 -4.27 -8.52
CA ILE A 105 -7.49 -3.84 -9.86
C ILE A 105 -7.10 -5.05 -10.71
N GLU A 106 -6.31 -5.97 -10.15
CA GLU A 106 -5.96 -7.22 -10.84
C GLU A 106 -7.20 -8.06 -11.15
N LEU A 107 -8.14 -8.16 -10.21
CA LEU A 107 -9.38 -8.92 -10.41
C LEU A 107 -10.26 -8.29 -11.50
N LEU A 108 -10.33 -6.96 -11.56
CA LEU A 108 -11.01 -6.25 -12.62
C LEU A 108 -10.32 -6.44 -13.98
N LYS A 109 -8.99 -6.44 -14.01
CA LYS A 109 -8.21 -6.73 -15.22
C LYS A 109 -8.57 -8.10 -15.76
N ASP A 110 -8.52 -9.12 -14.91
CA ASP A 110 -8.87 -10.49 -15.30
C ASP A 110 -10.29 -10.54 -15.86
N PHE A 111 -11.25 -9.87 -15.22
CA PHE A 111 -12.65 -9.84 -15.68
C PHE A 111 -12.84 -9.12 -17.01
N VAL A 112 -12.04 -8.09 -17.31
CA VAL A 112 -12.09 -7.38 -18.59
C VAL A 112 -11.37 -8.19 -19.67
N GLU A 113 -10.26 -8.85 -19.38
CA GLU A 113 -9.49 -9.66 -20.34
C GLU A 113 -10.22 -10.98 -20.69
N ALA A 114 -11.00 -11.49 -19.75
CA ALA A 114 -11.82 -12.70 -19.77
C ALA A 114 -12.89 -12.84 -20.86
N SER A 115 -13.08 -11.88 -21.77
CA SER A 115 -14.21 -11.92 -22.71
C SER A 115 -14.21 -13.11 -23.68
N HIS A 116 -13.14 -13.93 -23.73
CA HIS A 116 -13.03 -15.08 -24.64
C HIS A 116 -12.63 -16.43 -24.03
N ASP A 117 -11.99 -16.53 -22.85
CA ASP A 117 -11.58 -17.85 -22.30
C ASP A 117 -11.37 -17.83 -20.77
N LEU A 118 -12.46 -18.04 -20.02
CA LEU A 118 -12.41 -18.03 -18.56
C LEU A 118 -12.23 -19.42 -17.98
N ASN A 119 -11.17 -19.61 -17.17
CA ASN A 119 -11.12 -20.70 -16.20
C ASN A 119 -11.91 -20.30 -14.95
N PRO A 120 -13.12 -20.83 -14.71
CA PRO A 120 -13.98 -20.39 -13.61
C PRO A 120 -13.37 -20.70 -12.24
N GLN A 121 -12.46 -21.67 -12.15
CA GLN A 121 -11.78 -21.98 -10.90
C GLN A 121 -10.78 -20.89 -10.52
N VAL A 122 -10.01 -20.38 -11.48
CA VAL A 122 -9.02 -19.32 -11.24
C VAL A 122 -9.70 -18.05 -10.72
N ILE A 123 -10.81 -17.65 -11.35
CA ILE A 123 -11.61 -16.49 -10.90
C ILE A 123 -12.11 -16.70 -9.47
N LYS A 124 -12.67 -17.88 -9.16
CA LYS A 124 -13.18 -18.18 -7.81
C LYS A 124 -12.08 -18.06 -6.74
N TYR A 125 -10.89 -18.58 -7.01
CA TYR A 125 -9.76 -18.45 -6.09
C TYR A 125 -9.29 -16.99 -5.94
N ARG A 126 -9.26 -16.22 -7.03
CA ARG A 126 -8.91 -14.78 -6.97
C ARG A 126 -9.92 -13.98 -6.15
N ILE A 127 -11.22 -14.22 -6.33
CA ILE A 127 -12.27 -13.62 -5.50
C ILE A 127 -12.09 -14.01 -4.03
N ALA A 128 -11.81 -15.28 -3.74
CA ALA A 128 -11.61 -15.76 -2.37
C ALA A 128 -10.39 -15.11 -1.69
N ILE A 129 -9.27 -14.96 -2.42
CA ILE A 129 -8.07 -14.27 -1.91
C ILE A 129 -8.37 -12.78 -1.67
N HIS A 130 -9.04 -12.11 -2.61
CA HIS A 130 -9.42 -10.70 -2.43
C HIS A 130 -10.30 -10.50 -1.18
N LEU A 131 -11.32 -11.35 -0.99
CA LEU A 131 -12.15 -11.33 0.21
C LEU A 131 -11.32 -11.55 1.48
N THR A 132 -10.31 -12.43 1.44
CA THR A 132 -9.39 -12.65 2.57
C THR A 132 -8.61 -11.36 2.92
N PHE A 133 -8.15 -10.61 1.93
CA PHE A 133 -7.48 -9.32 2.15
C PHE A 133 -8.44 -8.25 2.71
N VAL A 134 -9.66 -8.16 2.18
CA VAL A 134 -10.69 -7.23 2.67
C VAL A 134 -11.04 -7.53 4.13
N VAL A 135 -11.31 -8.79 4.47
CA VAL A 135 -11.62 -9.21 5.84
C VAL A 135 -10.45 -8.95 6.77
N SER A 136 -9.21 -9.27 6.35
CA SER A 136 -8.02 -8.98 7.15
C SER A 136 -7.90 -7.48 7.43
N GLY A 137 -8.06 -6.64 6.40
CA GLY A 137 -8.00 -5.18 6.57
C GLY A 137 -9.09 -4.62 7.47
N LEU A 138 -10.30 -5.18 7.41
CA LEU A 138 -11.39 -4.82 8.33
C LEU A 138 -11.04 -5.18 9.78
N ILE A 139 -10.49 -6.36 10.02
CA ILE A 139 -10.07 -6.79 11.37
C ILE A 139 -8.98 -5.85 11.91
N PHE A 140 -7.99 -5.48 11.08
CA PHE A 140 -6.96 -4.50 11.46
C PHE A 140 -7.56 -3.13 11.79
N ALA A 141 -8.48 -2.62 10.96
CA ALA A 141 -9.17 -1.35 11.21
C ALA A 141 -9.94 -1.38 12.55
N ILE A 142 -10.63 -2.48 12.85
CA ILE A 142 -11.37 -2.65 14.12
C ILE A 142 -10.39 -2.69 15.31
N MET A 143 -9.29 -3.43 15.20
CA MET A 143 -8.28 -3.50 16.27
C MET A 143 -7.71 -2.12 16.59
N ASP A 144 -7.38 -1.34 15.58
CA ASP A 144 -6.85 0.02 15.75
C ASP A 144 -7.93 0.96 16.34
N TYR A 145 -9.18 0.90 15.85
CA TYR A 145 -10.28 1.68 16.42
C TYR A 145 -10.53 1.37 17.91
N VAL A 146 -10.51 0.09 18.29
CA VAL A 146 -10.68 -0.33 19.69
C VAL A 146 -9.50 0.13 20.56
N ALA A 147 -8.27 0.03 20.04
CA ALA A 147 -7.08 0.49 20.74
C ALA A 147 -7.14 2.01 21.00
N ASP A 148 -7.51 2.80 19.99
CA ASP A 148 -7.63 4.26 20.12
C ASP A 148 -8.74 4.66 21.09
N LYS A 149 -9.90 4.01 21.02
CA LYS A 149 -11.01 4.26 21.97
C LYS A 149 -10.61 3.97 23.41
N ARG A 150 -9.84 2.90 23.65
CA ARG A 150 -9.30 2.57 24.98
C ARG A 150 -8.39 3.67 25.52
N LEU A 151 -7.55 4.28 24.66
CA LEU A 151 -6.66 5.38 25.06
C LEU A 151 -7.43 6.66 25.41
N VAL A 152 -8.51 6.96 24.68
CA VAL A 152 -9.37 8.11 24.99
C VAL A 152 -10.07 7.92 26.34
N MET A 153 -10.60 6.72 26.62
CA MET A 153 -11.29 6.42 27.87
C MET A 153 -10.35 6.48 29.09
N ASP A 154 -9.13 5.95 28.96
CA ASP A 154 -8.11 6.00 30.02
C ASP A 154 -7.70 7.44 30.36
N LYS A 155 -7.56 8.29 29.34
CA LYS A 155 -7.23 9.71 29.52
C LYS A 155 -8.37 10.51 30.15
N ALA A 156 -9.63 10.19 29.84
CA ALA A 156 -10.81 10.82 30.42
C ALA A 156 -11.01 10.43 31.90
N ALA A 157 -10.62 9.22 32.30
CA ALA A 157 -10.70 8.76 33.69
C ALA A 157 -9.64 9.39 34.61
N HIS A 158 -8.62 10.04 34.05
CA HIS A 158 -7.51 10.66 34.78
C HIS A 158 -7.50 12.20 34.74
N ILE A 159 -8.59 12.85 34.32
CA ILE A 159 -8.73 14.30 34.45
C ILE A 159 -9.06 14.62 35.92
N PRO A 160 -8.19 15.30 36.68
CA PRO A 160 -8.51 15.70 38.04
C PRO A 160 -9.61 16.77 38.01
N GLU A 161 -10.65 16.59 38.81
CA GLU A 161 -11.67 17.62 39.03
C GLU A 161 -11.02 18.86 39.66
N HIS A 162 -10.84 19.91 38.87
CA HIS A 162 -10.54 21.27 39.32
C HIS A 162 -11.36 22.27 38.52
#